data_AF-A0A356X6J9-F1
#
_entry.id   AF-A0A356X6J9-F1
#
_cell.length_a   1.000
_cell.length_b   1.000
_cell.length_c   1.000
_cell.angle_alpha   90.00
_cell.angle_beta   90.00
_cell.angle_gamma   90.00
#
_symmetry.space_group_name_H-M   'P 1'
#
loop_
_entity.id
_entity.type
_entity.pdbx_description
1 polymer ?
#
loop_
_entity_poly.entity_id
_entity_poly.type
_entity_poly.pdbx_seq_one_letter_code
_entity_poly.pdbx_strand_id
1 'polypeptide(L)'
;MRKLVLSLIILFTFAGSLLAQRVTYPQLVFRSQTPEIFIDELILPAEDGKTTLAFLFRFNNDFIPYKKIPMNNEFNAPEDAEFYSTVRLSTEIYEGELKRRQDPSANSVTRDFWSDTLFAASFEETRSNENFAAGYLETQITPGTYNFILQLSMMQEINERNTQRREINIPNLQEAKKGEIYFTRNRSEVNGLQQLELMNLEDNVPYGKDFYAAIRIPD
;
A
#
# COMPACT_ATOMS: atom_id res chain seq x y z
N MET A 1 -35.40 42.35 -10.53
CA MET A 1 -35.15 40.97 -10.99
C MET A 1 -33.66 40.58 -11.02
N ARG A 2 -32.76 41.39 -11.60
CA ARG A 2 -31.32 41.05 -11.73
C ARG A 2 -30.59 40.73 -10.40
N LYS A 3 -30.94 41.41 -9.31
CA LYS A 3 -30.34 41.17 -7.97
C LYS A 3 -30.77 39.84 -7.34
N LEU A 4 -32.00 39.39 -7.60
CA LEU A 4 -32.53 38.12 -7.08
C LEU A 4 -31.88 36.90 -7.77
N VAL A 5 -31.61 37.01 -9.08
CA VAL A 5 -30.93 35.96 -9.84
C VAL A 5 -29.47 35.80 -9.36
N LEU A 6 -28.79 36.91 -9.05
CA LEU A 6 -27.41 36.88 -8.57
C LEU A 6 -27.30 36.21 -7.18
N SER A 7 -28.22 36.52 -6.26
CA SER A 7 -28.27 35.87 -4.93
C SER A 7 -28.55 34.38 -5.03
N LEU A 8 -29.42 33.96 -5.97
CA LEU A 8 -29.72 32.54 -6.18
C LEU A 8 -28.49 31.77 -6.68
N ILE A 9 -27.73 32.34 -7.61
CA ILE A 9 -26.49 31.72 -8.13
C ILE A 9 -25.44 31.55 -7.02
N ILE A 10 -25.27 32.56 -6.16
CA ILE A 10 -24.34 32.48 -5.02
C ILE A 10 -24.76 31.37 -4.04
N LEU A 11 -26.06 31.27 -3.72
CA LEU A 11 -26.59 30.20 -2.87
C LEU A 11 -26.36 28.79 -3.45
N PHE A 12 -26.50 28.63 -4.78
CA PHE A 12 -26.21 27.35 -5.43
C PHE A 12 -24.72 27.00 -5.45
N THR A 13 -23.81 27.99 -5.54
CA THR A 13 -22.36 27.73 -5.45
C THR A 13 -21.92 27.30 -4.04
N PHE A 14 -22.61 27.75 -2.98
CA PHE A 14 -22.35 27.29 -1.62
C PHE A 14 -23.02 25.95 -1.29
N ALA A 15 -24.09 25.55 -2.00
CA ALA A 15 -24.73 24.26 -1.78
C ALA A 15 -23.92 23.06 -2.31
N GLY A 16 -23.01 23.29 -3.27
CA GLY A 16 -22.16 22.24 -3.85
C GLY A 16 -21.19 21.59 -2.87
N SER A 17 -20.81 22.28 -1.79
CA SER A 17 -19.85 21.76 -0.80
C SER A 17 -20.44 20.70 0.15
N LEU A 18 -21.77 20.58 0.25
CA LEU A 18 -22.42 19.55 1.06
C LEU A 18 -22.32 18.15 0.44
N LEU A 19 -22.18 18.06 -0.89
CA LEU A 19 -21.98 16.77 -1.57
C LEU A 19 -20.56 16.22 -1.37
N ALA A 20 -19.57 17.09 -1.09
CA ALA A 20 -18.19 16.70 -0.79
C ALA A 20 -18.03 16.07 0.62
N GLN A 21 -19.04 16.18 1.49
CA GLN A 21 -19.05 15.62 2.85
C GLN A 21 -19.78 14.28 3.00
N ARG A 22 -20.10 13.58 1.90
CA ARG A 22 -20.72 12.24 1.97
C ARG A 22 -19.70 11.16 2.31
N VAL A 23 -19.18 11.21 3.54
CA VAL A 23 -18.58 10.05 4.20
C VAL A 23 -19.64 9.54 5.18
N THR A 24 -20.10 8.31 4.97
CA THR A 24 -21.12 7.71 5.84
C THR A 24 -20.55 7.48 7.24
N TYR A 25 -21.37 7.53 8.29
CA TYR A 25 -20.93 7.25 9.67
C TYR A 25 -20.24 5.89 9.81
N PRO A 26 -20.70 4.80 9.15
CA PRO A 26 -19.95 3.55 9.08
C PRO A 26 -18.56 3.72 8.46
N GLN A 27 -18.40 4.47 7.36
CA GLN A 27 -17.09 4.77 6.78
C GLN A 27 -16.20 5.60 7.73
N LEU A 28 -16.77 6.50 8.53
CA LEU A 28 -16.02 7.22 9.57
C LEU A 28 -15.59 6.29 10.71
N VAL A 29 -16.45 5.36 11.12
CA VAL A 29 -16.12 4.34 12.14
C VAL A 29 -15.07 3.37 11.62
N PHE A 30 -15.16 2.92 10.37
CA PHE A 30 -14.13 2.09 9.74
C PHE A 30 -12.82 2.85 9.51
N ARG A 31 -12.85 4.17 9.27
CA ARG A 31 -11.64 5.02 9.28
C ARG A 31 -11.07 5.26 10.68
N SER A 32 -11.91 5.17 11.72
CA SER A 32 -11.47 5.32 13.12
C SER A 32 -10.82 4.04 13.67
N GLN A 33 -11.04 2.90 13.02
CA GLN A 33 -10.25 1.70 13.23
C GLN A 33 -9.00 1.84 12.36
N THR A 34 -7.84 2.04 12.98
CA THR A 34 -6.55 1.98 12.27
C THR A 34 -6.47 0.64 11.53
N PRO A 35 -6.32 0.63 10.19
CA PRO A 35 -6.16 -0.61 9.47
C PRO A 35 -4.95 -1.37 10.02
N GLU A 36 -5.06 -2.68 10.19
CA GLU A 36 -3.94 -3.49 10.66
C GLU A 36 -3.03 -3.96 9.49
N ILE A 37 -3.55 -3.82 8.26
CA ILE A 37 -2.87 -4.10 6.99
C ILE A 37 -2.98 -2.87 6.09
N PHE A 38 -1.87 -2.50 5.48
CA PHE A 38 -1.80 -1.45 4.47
C PHE A 38 -1.09 -1.99 3.24
N ILE A 39 -1.69 -1.75 2.07
CA ILE A 39 -1.10 -2.10 0.78
C ILE A 39 -1.50 -1.03 -0.23
N ASP A 40 -0.52 -0.31 -0.73
CA ASP A 40 -0.67 0.72 -1.75
C ASP A 40 0.04 0.33 -3.04
N GLU A 41 -0.51 0.76 -4.16
CA GLU A 41 0.09 0.61 -5.49
C GLU A 41 0.67 1.95 -5.95
N LEU A 42 1.90 1.92 -6.45
CA LEU A 42 2.65 3.06 -6.91
C LEU A 42 3.16 2.80 -8.32
N ILE A 43 2.98 3.77 -9.20
CA ILE A 43 3.37 3.70 -10.61
C ILE A 43 4.45 4.75 -10.83
N LEU A 44 5.68 4.32 -11.09
CA LEU A 44 6.85 5.18 -11.23
C LEU A 44 7.46 5.04 -12.62
N PRO A 45 8.07 6.10 -13.18
CA PRO A 45 8.79 5.98 -14.44
C PRO A 45 10.00 5.05 -14.25
N ALA A 46 10.23 4.18 -15.25
CA ALA A 46 11.45 3.39 -15.35
C ALA A 46 12.21 3.75 -16.63
N GLU A 47 13.37 3.16 -16.82
CA GLU A 47 14.16 3.32 -18.05
C GLU A 47 13.51 2.60 -19.24
N ASP A 48 13.91 2.95 -20.45
CA ASP A 48 13.54 2.27 -21.70
C ASP A 48 12.03 2.15 -22.01
N GLY A 49 11.24 3.15 -21.62
CA GLY A 49 9.80 3.19 -21.91
C GLY A 49 8.97 2.23 -21.04
N LYS A 50 9.60 1.64 -20.02
CA LYS A 50 8.91 0.84 -19.01
C LYS A 50 8.42 1.72 -17.86
N THR A 51 7.55 1.13 -17.07
CA THR A 51 6.99 1.71 -15.86
C THR A 51 7.21 0.74 -14.72
N THR A 52 7.70 1.23 -13.60
CA THR A 52 7.81 0.47 -12.36
C THR A 52 6.45 0.47 -11.67
N LEU A 53 5.86 -0.71 -11.53
CA LEU A 53 4.75 -0.95 -10.62
C LEU A 53 5.31 -1.46 -9.30
N ALA A 54 5.11 -0.69 -8.23
CA ALA A 54 5.50 -1.04 -6.88
C ALA A 54 4.28 -1.22 -5.98
N PHE A 55 4.25 -2.31 -5.22
CA PHE A 55 3.31 -2.53 -4.13
C PHE A 55 4.03 -2.25 -2.82
N LEU A 56 3.63 -1.19 -2.12
CA LEU A 56 4.14 -0.86 -0.79
C LEU A 56 3.20 -1.47 0.23
N PHE A 57 3.74 -2.05 1.29
CA PHE A 57 2.91 -2.69 2.30
C PHE A 57 3.45 -2.51 3.71
N ARG A 58 2.53 -2.58 4.66
CA ARG A 58 2.78 -2.61 6.10
C ARG A 58 1.77 -3.55 6.77
N PHE A 59 2.26 -4.41 7.64
CA PHE A 59 1.49 -5.30 8.48
C PHE A 59 1.83 -5.00 9.94
N ASN A 60 0.87 -4.52 10.72
CA ASN A 60 1.09 -4.26 12.14
C ASN A 60 1.22 -5.58 12.91
N ASN A 61 1.98 -5.58 14.01
CA ASN A 61 2.17 -6.81 14.79
C ASN A 61 0.85 -7.39 15.33
N ASP A 62 -0.13 -6.54 15.68
CA ASP A 62 -1.43 -6.97 16.20
C ASP A 62 -2.25 -7.84 15.22
N PHE A 63 -2.00 -7.72 13.92
CA PHE A 63 -2.53 -8.57 12.85
C PHE A 63 -1.75 -9.87 12.64
N ILE A 64 -0.45 -9.86 12.92
CA ILE A 64 0.46 -10.96 12.61
C ILE A 64 0.38 -12.03 13.71
N PRO A 65 0.18 -13.32 13.37
CA PRO A 65 0.20 -14.37 14.37
C PRO A 65 1.64 -14.65 14.83
N TYR A 66 1.89 -14.61 16.14
CA TYR A 66 3.17 -14.96 16.75
C TYR A 66 3.14 -16.34 17.41
N LYS A 67 4.30 -17.00 17.44
CA LYS A 67 4.54 -18.24 18.21
C LYS A 67 5.66 -18.00 19.21
N LYS A 68 5.58 -18.66 20.36
CA LYS A 68 6.67 -18.67 21.33
C LYS A 68 7.87 -19.43 20.76
N ILE A 69 9.08 -18.88 20.93
CA ILE A 69 10.32 -19.52 20.53
C ILE A 69 10.56 -20.72 21.47
N PRO A 70 10.73 -21.94 20.94
CA PRO A 70 10.99 -23.11 21.78
C PRO A 70 12.43 -23.08 22.32
N MET A 71 12.60 -23.50 23.57
CA MET A 71 13.89 -23.42 24.30
C MET A 71 15.03 -24.25 23.69
N ASN A 72 14.73 -25.15 22.73
CA ASN A 72 15.69 -26.09 22.16
C ASN A 72 15.98 -25.86 20.66
N ASN A 73 15.54 -24.74 20.07
CA ASN A 73 15.76 -24.51 18.64
C ASN A 73 17.07 -23.77 18.34
N GLU A 74 17.76 -24.22 17.29
CA GLU A 74 18.81 -23.50 16.55
C GLU A 74 18.22 -22.35 15.72
N PHE A 75 17.29 -21.58 16.29
CA PHE A 75 16.75 -20.42 15.62
C PHE A 75 17.71 -19.25 15.85
N ASN A 76 18.13 -18.56 14.78
CA ASN A 76 18.92 -17.33 14.88
C ASN A 76 18.02 -16.17 15.37
N ALA A 77 17.46 -16.32 16.57
CA ALA A 77 16.69 -15.30 17.25
C ALA A 77 17.62 -14.40 18.10
N PRO A 78 17.29 -13.12 18.26
CA PRO A 78 17.90 -12.27 19.29
C PRO A 78 17.80 -12.92 20.70
N GLU A 79 18.77 -12.65 21.57
CA GLU A 79 18.83 -13.26 22.91
C GLU A 79 17.62 -12.92 23.79
N ASP A 80 17.00 -11.77 23.56
CA ASP A 80 15.84 -11.26 24.28
C ASP A 80 14.49 -11.62 23.63
N ALA A 81 14.49 -12.27 22.47
CA ALA A 81 13.27 -12.64 21.79
C ALA A 81 12.57 -13.83 22.48
N GLU A 82 11.29 -13.65 22.83
CA GLU A 82 10.43 -14.73 23.33
C GLU A 82 9.48 -15.26 22.26
N PHE A 83 9.14 -14.43 21.27
CA PHE A 83 8.18 -14.72 20.22
C PHE A 83 8.79 -14.48 18.85
N TYR A 84 8.31 -15.22 17.86
CA TYR A 84 8.67 -15.01 16.46
C TYR A 84 7.44 -15.12 15.55
N SER A 85 7.54 -14.53 14.37
CA SER A 85 6.64 -14.77 13.26
C SER A 85 7.36 -14.70 11.93
N THR A 86 6.85 -15.39 10.92
CA THR A 86 7.32 -15.28 9.54
C THR A 86 6.19 -14.79 8.67
N VAL A 87 6.43 -13.75 7.89
CA VAL A 87 5.45 -13.18 6.96
C VAL A 87 6.02 -13.27 5.57
N ARG A 88 5.20 -13.69 4.61
CA ARG A 88 5.54 -13.73 3.19
C ARG A 88 4.42 -13.12 2.38
N LEU A 89 4.76 -12.14 1.56
CA LEU A 89 3.86 -11.54 0.58
C LEU A 89 4.34 -11.92 -0.82
N SER A 90 3.47 -12.47 -1.66
CA SER A 90 3.75 -12.65 -3.08
C SER A 90 2.84 -11.79 -3.93
N THR A 91 3.35 -11.42 -5.09
CA THR A 91 2.61 -10.75 -6.16
C THR A 91 2.65 -11.61 -7.40
N GLU A 92 1.52 -11.73 -8.08
CA GLU A 92 1.46 -12.29 -9.42
C GLU A 92 0.64 -11.35 -10.31
N ILE A 93 1.25 -10.96 -11.43
CA ILE A 93 0.68 -10.01 -12.39
C ILE A 93 0.42 -10.76 -13.70
N TYR A 94 -0.76 -10.56 -14.27
CA TYR A 94 -1.21 -11.14 -15.52
C TYR A 94 -1.52 -10.02 -16.52
N GLU A 95 -1.28 -10.29 -17.79
CA GLU A 95 -1.57 -9.35 -18.88
C GLU A 95 -3.07 -9.24 -19.16
N GLY A 96 -3.56 -8.07 -19.55
CA GLY A 96 -4.92 -7.85 -20.02
C GLY A 96 -5.98 -7.63 -18.92
N GLU A 97 -7.21 -7.44 -19.38
CA GLU A 97 -8.39 -7.15 -18.55
C GLU A 97 -8.82 -8.34 -17.67
N LEU A 98 -9.47 -8.02 -16.55
CA LEU A 98 -10.01 -9.03 -15.66
C LEU A 98 -11.16 -9.80 -16.34
N LYS A 99 -10.87 -10.99 -16.85
CA LYS A 99 -11.91 -11.87 -17.40
C LYS A 99 -12.78 -12.48 -16.30
N ARG A 100 -14.04 -12.77 -16.63
CA ARG A 100 -14.98 -13.45 -15.70
C ARG A 100 -14.46 -14.85 -15.34
N ARG A 101 -14.86 -15.34 -14.17
CA ARG A 101 -14.40 -16.55 -13.43
C ARG A 101 -14.27 -17.87 -14.23
N GLN A 102 -14.73 -17.94 -15.48
CA GLN A 102 -14.70 -19.14 -16.34
C GLN A 102 -13.75 -19.04 -17.53
N ASP A 103 -13.13 -17.89 -17.78
CA ASP A 103 -12.15 -17.75 -18.85
C ASP A 103 -10.75 -18.12 -18.36
N PRO A 104 -9.96 -18.88 -19.14
CA PRO A 104 -8.59 -19.21 -18.79
C PRO A 104 -7.80 -17.91 -18.58
N SER A 105 -7.18 -17.81 -17.41
CA SER A 105 -6.41 -16.63 -16.99
C SER A 105 -5.36 -16.29 -18.03
N ALA A 106 -5.18 -14.99 -18.27
CA ALA A 106 -4.15 -14.47 -19.12
C ALA A 106 -2.74 -14.90 -18.68
N ASN A 107 -1.78 -14.73 -19.58
CA ASN A 107 -0.37 -15.08 -19.33
C ASN A 107 0.15 -14.33 -18.09
N SER A 108 0.77 -15.08 -17.18
CA SER A 108 1.50 -14.51 -16.05
C SER A 108 2.73 -13.77 -16.59
N VAL A 109 2.83 -12.48 -16.30
CA VAL A 109 3.89 -11.59 -16.76
C VAL A 109 5.06 -11.65 -15.80
N THR A 110 4.77 -11.60 -14.50
CA THR A 110 5.77 -11.63 -13.45
C THR A 110 5.20 -12.19 -12.16
N ARG A 111 6.10 -12.76 -11.36
CA ARG A 111 5.84 -13.19 -10.00
C ARG A 111 7.01 -12.79 -9.13
N ASP A 112 6.72 -12.15 -8.01
CA ASP A 112 7.73 -11.76 -7.04
C ASP A 112 7.26 -12.06 -5.62
N PHE A 113 8.17 -12.12 -4.66
CA PHE A 113 7.83 -12.32 -3.26
C PHE A 113 8.82 -11.64 -2.32
N TRP A 114 8.27 -11.22 -1.18
CA TRP A 114 8.98 -10.68 -0.05
C TRP A 114 8.72 -11.57 1.15
N SER A 115 9.72 -11.76 2.00
CA SER A 115 9.57 -12.53 3.23
C SER A 115 10.43 -11.92 4.32
N ASP A 116 9.89 -11.93 5.54
CA ASP A 116 10.59 -11.45 6.72
C ASP A 116 10.27 -12.30 7.95
N THR A 117 11.16 -12.26 8.94
CA THR A 117 10.99 -12.90 10.24
C THR A 117 11.02 -11.83 11.32
N LEU A 118 9.90 -11.67 12.01
CA LEU A 118 9.75 -10.73 13.11
C LEU A 118 10.04 -11.43 14.43
N PHE A 119 10.69 -10.71 15.33
CA PHE A 119 10.93 -11.14 16.71
C PHE A 119 10.28 -10.15 17.68
N ALA A 120 9.86 -10.65 18.83
CA ALA A 120 9.31 -9.84 19.91
C ALA A 120 9.74 -10.41 21.26
N ALA A 121 10.09 -9.52 22.20
CA ALA A 121 10.54 -9.87 23.54
C ALA A 121 9.38 -10.14 24.50
N SER A 122 8.18 -9.61 24.22
CA SER A 122 7.01 -9.72 25.10
C SER A 122 5.70 -9.88 24.33
N PHE A 123 4.65 -10.34 25.02
CA PHE A 123 3.31 -10.44 24.44
C PHE A 123 2.76 -9.05 24.06
N GLU A 124 3.04 -8.03 24.86
CA GLU A 124 2.65 -6.64 24.62
C GLU A 124 3.23 -6.15 23.29
N GLU A 125 4.48 -6.50 22.99
CA GLU A 125 5.14 -6.13 21.75
C GLU A 125 4.53 -6.81 20.51
N THR A 126 4.02 -8.05 20.65
CA THR A 126 3.25 -8.72 19.60
C THR A 126 1.90 -8.06 19.31
N ARG A 127 1.46 -7.14 20.18
CA ARG A 127 0.20 -6.39 20.03
C ARG A 127 0.42 -4.91 19.74
N SER A 128 1.67 -4.48 19.60
CA SER A 128 2.00 -3.09 19.33
C SER A 128 1.67 -2.72 17.89
N ASN A 129 1.06 -1.55 17.70
CA ASN A 129 0.88 -0.94 16.37
C ASN A 129 2.10 -0.09 15.95
N GLU A 130 3.03 0.16 16.87
CA GLU A 130 4.29 0.87 16.62
C GLU A 130 5.33 -0.06 15.96
N ASN A 131 5.15 -1.37 16.12
CA ASN A 131 5.97 -2.40 15.49
C ASN A 131 5.20 -3.03 14.33
N PHE A 132 5.90 -3.20 13.21
CA PHE A 132 5.29 -3.68 11.98
C PHE A 132 6.32 -4.30 11.04
N ALA A 133 5.86 -5.22 10.20
CA ALA A 133 6.56 -5.66 9.01
C ALA A 133 6.21 -4.72 7.84
N ALA A 134 7.21 -4.14 7.19
CA ALA A 134 6.98 -3.28 6.02
C ALA A 134 8.01 -3.56 4.93
N GLY A 135 7.61 -3.28 3.69
CA GLY A 135 8.46 -3.48 2.54
C GLY A 135 7.78 -3.05 1.25
N TYR A 136 8.38 -3.43 0.14
CA TYR A 136 7.81 -3.23 -1.18
C TYR A 136 8.14 -4.40 -2.11
N LEU A 137 7.27 -4.61 -3.09
CA LEU A 137 7.48 -5.51 -4.23
C LEU A 137 7.44 -4.65 -5.48
N GLU A 138 8.44 -4.74 -6.35
CA GLU A 138 8.50 -3.92 -7.55
C GLU A 138 8.71 -4.76 -8.81
N THR A 139 8.12 -4.29 -9.91
CA THR A 139 8.37 -4.87 -11.21
C THR A 139 8.35 -3.80 -12.30
N GLN A 140 9.17 -3.98 -13.32
CA GLN A 140 9.16 -3.11 -14.49
C GLN A 140 8.34 -3.75 -15.61
N ILE A 141 7.26 -3.08 -16.00
CA ILE A 141 6.31 -3.54 -17.00
C ILE A 141 6.07 -2.46 -18.05
N THR A 142 5.71 -2.88 -19.25
CA THR A 142 5.34 -1.95 -20.33
C THR A 142 3.98 -1.31 -20.05
N PRO A 143 3.68 -0.15 -20.64
CA PRO A 143 2.34 0.42 -20.59
C PRO A 143 1.28 -0.53 -21.14
N GLY A 144 0.14 -0.63 -20.48
CA GLY A 144 -0.94 -1.55 -20.85
C GLY A 144 -1.89 -1.88 -19.69
N THR A 145 -2.90 -2.68 -19.98
CA THR A 145 -3.84 -3.18 -18.97
C THR A 145 -3.34 -4.49 -18.41
N TYR A 146 -3.37 -4.63 -17.09
CA TYR A 146 -2.97 -5.82 -16.35
C TYR A 146 -3.98 -6.11 -15.25
N ASN A 147 -3.83 -7.28 -14.64
CA ASN A 147 -4.50 -7.61 -13.40
C ASN A 147 -3.53 -8.33 -12.47
N PHE A 148 -3.71 -8.16 -11.17
CA PHE A 148 -2.77 -8.71 -10.18
C PHE A 148 -3.51 -9.38 -9.03
N ILE A 149 -2.80 -10.31 -8.37
CA ILE A 149 -3.19 -10.95 -7.13
C ILE A 149 -2.03 -10.80 -6.16
N LEU A 150 -2.35 -10.40 -4.93
CA LEU A 150 -1.43 -10.45 -3.81
C LEU A 150 -1.80 -11.63 -2.92
N GLN A 151 -0.81 -12.39 -2.47
CA GLN A 151 -1.04 -13.52 -1.57
C GLN A 151 -0.19 -13.34 -0.33
N LEU A 152 -0.87 -13.29 0.82
CA LEU A 152 -0.23 -13.18 2.11
C LEU A 152 -0.23 -14.57 2.79
N SER A 153 0.97 -15.04 3.15
CA SER A 153 1.18 -16.23 3.95
C SER A 153 1.86 -15.81 5.26
N MET A 154 1.35 -16.31 6.37
CA MET A 154 1.90 -16.07 7.69
C MET A 154 2.17 -17.42 8.34
N MET A 155 3.33 -17.55 8.97
CA MET A 155 3.75 -18.78 9.63
C MET A 155 3.69 -20.00 8.68
N GLN A 156 3.29 -21.16 9.21
CA GLN A 156 3.05 -22.38 8.45
C GLN A 156 1.56 -22.53 8.08
N GLU A 157 0.84 -21.42 7.88
CA GLU A 157 -0.54 -21.51 7.35
C GLU A 157 -0.50 -22.10 5.94
N ILE A 158 -1.16 -23.25 5.78
CA ILE A 158 -1.29 -23.96 4.49
C ILE A 158 -2.20 -23.16 3.53
N ASN A 159 -3.08 -22.32 4.08
CA ASN A 159 -4.02 -21.52 3.32
C ASN A 159 -3.49 -20.09 3.16
N GLU A 160 -2.97 -19.79 1.97
CA GLU A 160 -2.61 -18.43 1.59
C GLU A 160 -3.86 -17.54 1.55
N ARG A 161 -3.78 -16.35 2.15
CA ARG A 161 -4.83 -15.34 2.07
C ARG A 161 -4.63 -14.56 0.77
N ASN A 162 -5.41 -14.89 -0.24
CA ASN A 162 -5.36 -14.20 -1.52
C ASN A 162 -6.26 -12.96 -1.50
N THR A 163 -5.74 -11.84 -2.01
CA THR A 163 -6.61 -10.72 -2.37
C THR A 163 -7.52 -11.12 -3.52
N GLN A 164 -8.61 -10.37 -3.69
CA GLN A 164 -9.34 -10.42 -4.95
C GLN A 164 -8.42 -9.96 -6.07
N ARG A 165 -8.57 -10.56 -7.26
CA ARG A 165 -7.85 -10.12 -8.45
C ARG A 165 -8.32 -8.71 -8.82
N ARG A 166 -7.40 -7.78 -8.93
CA ARG A 166 -7.66 -6.37 -9.25
C ARG A 166 -7.11 -6.04 -10.62
N GLU A 167 -7.86 -5.25 -11.38
CA GLU A 167 -7.37 -4.69 -12.64
C GLU A 167 -6.56 -3.42 -12.36
N ILE A 168 -5.51 -3.22 -13.14
CA ILE A 168 -4.65 -2.03 -13.10
C ILE A 168 -4.31 -1.60 -14.53
N ASN A 169 -4.35 -0.30 -14.79
CA ASN A 169 -3.92 0.28 -16.05
C ASN A 169 -2.60 1.01 -15.83
N ILE A 170 -1.58 0.59 -16.58
CA ILE A 170 -0.23 1.14 -16.52
C ILE A 170 -0.09 2.19 -17.63
N PRO A 171 -0.09 3.50 -17.30
CA PRO A 171 0.03 4.55 -18.29
C PRO A 171 1.45 4.60 -18.88
N ASN A 172 1.56 5.16 -20.09
CA ASN A 172 2.85 5.57 -20.60
C ASN A 172 3.29 6.87 -19.91
N LEU A 173 4.19 6.76 -18.94
CA LEU A 173 4.67 7.91 -18.18
C LEU A 173 5.61 8.83 -18.96
N GLN A 174 6.21 8.38 -20.08
CA GLN A 174 7.03 9.23 -20.94
C GLN A 174 6.20 10.25 -21.73
N GLU A 175 4.93 9.93 -22.00
CA GLU A 175 3.99 10.82 -22.70
C GLU A 175 3.07 11.59 -21.73
N ALA A 176 3.26 11.41 -20.41
CA ALA A 176 2.38 11.99 -19.42
C ALA A 176 2.56 13.51 -19.35
N LYS A 177 1.47 14.26 -19.54
CA LYS A 177 1.46 15.74 -19.44
C LYS A 177 1.21 16.26 -18.02
N LYS A 178 0.97 15.36 -17.06
CA LYS A 178 0.63 15.69 -15.68
C LYS A 178 1.73 15.20 -14.77
N GLY A 179 2.14 16.06 -13.85
CA GLY A 179 3.02 15.71 -12.75
C GLY A 179 2.27 15.02 -11.62
N GLU A 180 3.03 14.39 -10.74
CA GLU A 180 2.52 13.72 -9.55
C GLU A 180 3.16 14.35 -8.31
N ILE A 181 2.42 14.34 -7.21
CA ILE A 181 2.90 14.81 -5.91
C ILE A 181 2.77 13.66 -4.94
N TYR A 182 3.89 13.28 -4.34
CA TYR A 182 3.99 12.26 -3.31
C TYR A 182 4.30 12.94 -1.98
N PHE A 183 3.52 12.63 -0.96
CA PHE A 183 3.76 13.14 0.40
C PHE A 183 4.60 12.15 1.19
N THR A 184 5.68 12.62 1.82
CA THR A 184 6.62 11.79 2.55
C THR A 184 6.81 12.32 3.97
N ARG A 185 6.84 11.40 4.94
CA ARG A 185 6.95 11.70 6.36
C ARG A 185 8.38 12.07 6.72
N ASN A 186 9.32 11.29 6.21
CA ASN A 186 10.74 11.46 6.49
C ASN A 186 11.57 11.24 5.24
N ARG A 187 12.80 11.79 5.27
CA ARG A 187 13.84 11.62 4.28
C ARG A 187 15.12 11.19 4.99
N SER A 188 15.57 9.98 4.72
CA SER A 188 16.87 9.49 5.14
C SER A 188 17.76 9.25 3.92
N GLU A 189 19.06 9.17 4.15
CA GLU A 189 20.03 8.78 3.13
C GLU A 189 20.73 7.52 3.61
N VAL A 190 20.61 6.45 2.83
CA VAL A 190 21.22 5.15 3.12
C VAL A 190 22.03 4.74 1.90
N ASN A 191 23.34 4.55 2.07
CA ASN A 191 24.27 4.19 1.00
C ASN A 191 24.25 5.15 -0.22
N GLY A 192 24.03 6.46 0.02
CA GLY A 192 23.96 7.47 -1.04
C GLY A 192 22.63 7.50 -1.80
N LEU A 193 21.67 6.65 -1.43
CA LEU A 193 20.31 6.66 -1.96
C LEU A 193 19.39 7.36 -0.97
N GLN A 194 18.55 8.26 -1.48
CA GLN A 194 17.51 8.87 -0.67
C GLN A 194 16.38 7.88 -0.45
N GLN A 195 16.11 7.57 0.81
CA GLN A 195 14.98 6.78 1.24
C GLN A 195 13.89 7.73 1.73
N LEU A 196 12.71 7.60 1.13
CA LEU A 196 11.55 8.42 1.45
C LEU A 196 10.48 7.54 2.08
N GLU A 197 10.01 7.92 3.26
CA GLU A 197 8.91 7.24 3.93
C GLU A 197 7.58 7.84 3.47
N LEU A 198 6.75 7.10 2.73
CA LEU A 198 5.47 7.63 2.24
C LEU A 198 4.48 7.88 3.38
N MET A 199 3.78 9.03 3.35
CA MET A 199 2.73 9.35 4.32
C MET A 199 1.43 8.57 4.10
N ASN A 200 1.17 8.11 2.87
CA ASN A 200 -0.13 7.57 2.47
C ASN A 200 -0.39 6.13 2.93
N LEU A 201 0.61 5.46 3.51
CA LEU A 201 0.45 4.11 4.04
C LEU A 201 -0.55 4.00 5.19
N GLU A 202 -1.16 5.08 5.68
CA GLU A 202 -2.16 5.04 6.77
C GLU A 202 -3.54 5.61 6.37
N ASP A 203 -3.76 5.96 5.10
CA ASP A 203 -4.96 6.68 4.61
C ASP A 203 -5.31 7.97 5.43
N ASN A 204 -4.38 8.40 6.28
CA ASN A 204 -4.47 9.53 7.18
C ASN A 204 -3.16 10.29 7.08
N VAL A 205 -3.17 11.42 6.37
CA VAL A 205 -2.09 12.40 6.51
C VAL A 205 -2.20 12.95 7.93
N PRO A 206 -1.22 12.73 8.82
CA PRO A 206 -1.32 13.19 10.19
C PRO A 206 -1.47 14.72 10.20
N TYR A 207 -2.63 15.19 10.66
CA TYR A 207 -2.94 16.61 10.70
C TYR A 207 -2.02 17.33 11.70
N GLY A 208 -1.42 18.45 11.28
CA GLY A 208 -0.58 19.28 12.15
C GLY A 208 0.85 18.78 12.35
N LYS A 209 1.34 17.85 11.51
CA LYS A 209 2.76 17.47 11.45
C LYS A 209 3.42 18.01 10.18
N ASP A 210 4.70 18.34 10.27
CA ASP A 210 5.51 18.70 9.11
C ASP A 210 5.65 17.50 8.16
N PHE A 211 5.71 17.78 6.86
CA PHE A 211 5.85 16.77 5.81
C PHE A 211 6.70 17.29 4.66
N TYR A 212 7.21 16.36 3.87
CA TYR A 212 7.91 16.65 2.62
C TYR A 212 7.01 16.29 1.43
N ALA A 213 7.18 17.01 0.32
CA ALA A 213 6.51 16.72 -0.94
C ALA A 213 7.56 16.42 -2.00
N ALA A 214 7.50 15.22 -2.58
CA ALA A 214 8.25 14.85 -3.76
C ALA A 214 7.37 15.11 -4.99
N ILE A 215 7.81 16.04 -5.84
CA ILE A 215 7.06 16.47 -7.02
C ILE A 215 7.75 15.89 -8.25
N ARG A 216 7.02 15.06 -9.00
CA ARG A 216 7.42 14.64 -10.33
C ARG A 216 6.89 15.65 -11.33
N ILE A 217 7.79 16.33 -12.02
CA ILE A 217 7.45 17.18 -13.16
C ILE A 217 7.66 16.34 -14.42
N PRO A 218 6.68 16.24 -15.33
CA PRO A 218 6.89 15.59 -16.62
C PRO A 218 7.89 16.39 -17.45
N ASP A 219 8.69 15.71 -18.25
CA ASP A 219 9.60 16.33 -19.23
C ASP A 219 8.83 17.12 -20.31
#